data_AF-A0A2W1ACE8-F1
#
_entry.id   AF-A0A2W1ACE8-F1
#
_cell.length_a   1.000
_cell.length_b   1.000
_cell.length_c   1.000
_cell.angle_alpha   90.00
_cell.angle_beta   90.00
_cell.angle_gamma   90.00
#
_symmetry.space_group_name_H-M   'P 1'
#
loop_
_entity.id
_entity.type
_entity.pdbx_description
1 polymer ?
#
loop_
_entity_poly.entity_id
_entity_poly.type
_entity_poly.pdbx_seq_one_letter_code
_entity_poly.pdbx_strand_id
1 'polypeptide(L)'
;MTGFELAQPPAQPTATPRFLRRPSMISPRPSMIWVSGVIGATALILLAALAIAVGPLPAATDLSIARAIQDVNLPGWDSALALGEWLTGAPGGVIIWLLLVAGLWLWSRPVESIAVALSAGIWLPKAILEELVARPRPTDDLLLVTQLGDGFAFPSGHITAGAAVFGMLAVIAIVRLPTWRSRAWVLAPVATILTLASLSRVESGAHWPTDVAAALLLATVWLLGMTWVYLELRSGHAPGLCQLRALRRRLRHRRRPIQVPQPGSPRITGSIASTVYLDDAAGLARKVYNPSLPVRALYWAAFQAPFPYATREPALRTAAAVRELTGLLTRYWTGDDLVARVTAIRRRGEQWELESELVQGREPANNAEIRDQLIFLRRRFAQAGLPTWQIDIENPHAHTNLIRRPDGRLRIIDLESTLVPLIQPLARWPQMLRDGRAPIFDDVDYVRLRAYIAAEHDQLAAALGPDLDRLLQAIDVAQTSALAWKSAEPAI
;
A
#
# COMPACT_ATOMS: atom_id res chain seq x y z
N MET A 1 24.54 -0.13 -76.34
CA MET A 1 25.79 -0.44 -75.60
C MET A 1 26.27 0.90 -75.07
N THR A 2 26.26 1.26 -73.80
CA THR A 2 26.46 0.54 -72.53
C THR A 2 25.83 1.40 -71.42
N GLY A 3 24.94 0.84 -70.60
CA GLY A 3 24.37 1.50 -69.42
C GLY A 3 25.07 0.99 -68.16
N PHE A 4 25.59 1.91 -67.37
CA PHE A 4 26.20 1.67 -66.06
C PHE A 4 25.15 1.14 -65.07
N GLU A 5 25.36 -0.06 -64.53
CA GLU A 5 24.59 -0.62 -63.42
C GLU A 5 25.46 -0.56 -62.15
N LEU A 6 25.10 0.32 -61.22
CA LEU A 6 25.73 0.46 -59.91
C LEU A 6 25.30 -0.73 -59.03
N ALA A 7 26.26 -1.57 -58.66
CA ALA A 7 26.05 -2.71 -57.76
C ALA A 7 25.57 -2.24 -56.38
N GLN A 8 24.43 -2.76 -55.92
CA GLN A 8 23.93 -2.62 -54.56
C GLN A 8 24.83 -3.41 -53.59
N PRO A 9 25.17 -2.87 -52.40
CA PRO A 9 25.94 -3.60 -51.41
C PRO A 9 25.11 -4.73 -50.77
N PRO A 10 25.73 -5.82 -50.29
CA PRO A 10 25.00 -6.94 -49.72
C PRO A 10 24.28 -6.54 -48.44
N ALA A 11 23.04 -7.02 -48.28
CA ALA A 11 22.22 -6.81 -47.10
C ALA A 11 22.94 -7.31 -45.84
N GLN A 12 23.14 -6.42 -44.86
CA GLN A 12 23.66 -6.82 -43.56
C GLN A 12 22.62 -7.68 -42.83
N PRO A 13 23.02 -8.77 -42.16
CA PRO A 13 22.11 -9.56 -41.35
C PRO A 13 21.63 -8.71 -40.17
N THR A 14 20.32 -8.53 -40.07
CA THR A 14 19.67 -7.84 -38.95
C THR A 14 19.95 -8.59 -37.65
N ALA A 15 20.85 -8.05 -36.84
CA ALA A 15 21.09 -8.53 -35.49
C ALA A 15 19.83 -8.28 -34.65
N THR A 16 19.02 -9.33 -34.43
CA THR A 16 17.98 -9.34 -33.41
C THR A 16 18.56 -8.94 -32.06
N PRO A 17 18.02 -7.93 -31.36
CA PRO A 17 18.50 -7.56 -30.03
C PRO A 17 18.36 -8.75 -29.08
N ARG A 18 19.46 -9.08 -28.40
CA ARG A 18 19.64 -10.25 -27.52
C ARG A 18 18.81 -10.22 -26.22
N PHE A 19 17.87 -9.29 -26.09
CA PHE A 19 17.00 -9.11 -24.93
C PHE A 19 15.55 -9.38 -25.32
N LEU A 20 15.14 -10.64 -25.26
CA LEU A 20 13.75 -11.08 -25.01
C LEU A 20 13.69 -12.62 -25.02
N ARG A 21 14.60 -13.29 -24.31
CA ARG A 21 14.31 -14.66 -23.86
C ARG A 21 13.27 -14.54 -22.74
N ARG A 22 12.01 -14.80 -23.07
CA ARG A 22 10.96 -15.02 -22.05
C ARG A 22 11.49 -16.09 -21.08
N PRO A 23 11.54 -15.82 -19.76
CA PRO A 23 11.85 -16.89 -18.81
C PRO A 23 10.85 -18.02 -19.03
N SER A 24 11.35 -19.23 -19.19
CA SER A 24 10.53 -20.44 -19.31
C SER A 24 9.49 -20.45 -18.19
N MET A 25 8.21 -20.53 -18.57
CA MET A 25 7.09 -20.61 -17.64
C MET A 25 7.30 -21.81 -16.71
N ILE A 26 7.60 -21.55 -15.43
CA ILE A 26 7.45 -22.56 -14.38
C ILE A 26 6.00 -22.44 -13.93
N SER A 27 5.07 -23.02 -14.70
CA SER A 27 3.73 -23.28 -14.16
C SER A 27 3.89 -24.34 -13.08
N PRO A 28 3.48 -24.10 -11.82
CA PRO A 28 3.54 -25.14 -10.80
C PRO A 28 2.74 -26.33 -11.31
N ARG A 29 3.37 -27.51 -11.32
CA ARG A 29 2.67 -28.74 -11.68
C ARG A 29 1.49 -28.91 -10.72
N PRO A 30 0.32 -29.42 -11.15
CA PRO A 30 -0.84 -29.61 -10.27
C PRO A 30 -0.50 -30.40 -8.99
N SER A 31 0.45 -31.32 -9.08
CA SER A 31 0.99 -32.08 -7.95
C SER A 31 1.71 -31.21 -6.91
N MET A 32 2.40 -30.14 -7.31
CA MET A 32 3.08 -29.22 -6.38
C MET A 32 2.08 -28.39 -5.58
N ILE A 33 0.97 -27.97 -6.20
CA ILE A 33 -0.09 -27.21 -5.51
C ILE A 33 -0.75 -28.10 -4.46
N TRP A 34 -1.06 -29.35 -4.81
CA TRP A 34 -1.60 -30.33 -3.88
C TRP A 34 -0.65 -30.61 -2.70
N VAL A 35 0.63 -30.85 -2.98
CA VAL A 35 1.64 -31.09 -1.93
C VAL A 35 1.76 -29.87 -1.00
N SER A 36 1.85 -28.66 -1.53
CA SER A 36 1.87 -27.44 -0.72
C SER A 36 0.60 -27.27 0.11
N GLY A 37 -0.57 -27.59 -0.45
CA GLY A 37 -1.84 -27.57 0.27
C GLY A 37 -1.89 -28.57 1.43
N VAL A 38 -1.42 -29.79 1.22
CA VAL A 38 -1.34 -30.83 2.27
C VAL A 38 -0.37 -30.42 3.38
N ILE A 39 0.82 -29.90 3.03
CA ILE A 39 1.79 -29.40 4.01
C ILE A 39 1.18 -28.25 4.82
N GLY A 40 0.55 -27.29 4.16
CA GLY A 40 -0.08 -26.14 4.84
C GLY A 40 -1.22 -26.56 5.77
N ALA A 41 -2.10 -27.46 5.31
CA ALA A 41 -3.18 -27.98 6.15
C ALA A 41 -2.65 -28.77 7.35
N THR A 42 -1.64 -29.62 7.14
CA THR A 42 -1.01 -30.39 8.21
C THR A 42 -0.36 -29.46 9.23
N ALA A 43 0.39 -28.45 8.77
CA ALA A 43 1.03 -27.48 9.64
C ALA A 43 -0.01 -26.67 10.46
N LEU A 44 -1.13 -26.29 9.85
CA LEU A 44 -2.22 -25.59 10.52
C LEU A 44 -2.92 -26.48 11.57
N ILE A 45 -3.17 -27.75 11.24
CA ILE A 45 -3.78 -28.72 12.18
C ILE A 45 -2.84 -28.95 13.37
N LEU A 46 -1.54 -29.14 13.12
CA LEU A 46 -0.55 -29.30 14.18
C LEU A 46 -0.43 -28.04 15.04
N LEU A 47 -0.47 -26.86 14.43
CA LEU A 47 -0.46 -25.58 15.16
C LEU A 47 -1.69 -25.43 16.06
N ALA A 48 -2.88 -25.74 15.54
CA ALA A 48 -4.12 -25.69 16.30
C ALA A 48 -4.13 -26.72 17.44
N ALA A 49 -3.71 -27.96 17.17
CA ALA A 49 -3.58 -29.00 18.17
C ALA A 49 -2.61 -28.58 19.29
N LEU A 50 -1.48 -27.96 18.93
CA LEU A 50 -0.51 -27.47 19.89
C LEU A 50 -1.06 -26.29 20.70
N ALA A 51 -1.72 -25.33 20.06
CA ALA A 51 -2.35 -24.19 20.74
C ALA A 51 -3.43 -24.63 21.75
N ILE A 52 -4.15 -25.72 21.47
CA ILE A 52 -5.15 -26.29 22.38
C ILE A 52 -4.49 -27.12 23.50
N ALA A 53 -3.44 -27.89 23.17
CA ALA A 53 -2.78 -28.79 24.13
C ALA A 53 -1.90 -28.05 25.14
N VAL A 54 -1.42 -26.86 24.79
CA VAL A 54 -0.59 -26.03 25.65
C VAL A 54 -1.46 -25.36 26.70
N GLY A 55 -1.37 -25.86 27.94
CA GLY A 55 -2.03 -25.28 29.11
C GLY A 55 -1.14 -24.28 29.88
N PRO A 56 -1.65 -23.74 31.00
CA PRO A 56 -0.90 -22.82 31.86
C PRO A 56 0.26 -23.50 32.60
N LEU A 57 0.23 -24.82 32.75
CA LEU A 57 1.33 -25.60 33.31
C LEU A 57 2.23 -26.15 32.18
N PRO A 58 3.56 -26.15 32.36
CA PRO A 58 4.46 -26.69 31.35
C PRO A 58 4.28 -28.20 31.21
N ALA A 59 4.24 -28.67 29.96
CA ALA A 59 4.28 -30.09 29.68
C ALA A 59 5.60 -30.69 30.20
N ALA A 60 5.56 -31.89 30.79
CA ALA A 60 6.77 -32.55 31.28
C ALA A 60 7.84 -32.71 30.18
N THR A 61 7.40 -32.88 28.93
CA THR A 61 8.26 -32.93 27.75
C THR A 61 8.97 -31.61 27.47
N ASP A 62 8.26 -30.47 27.56
CA ASP A 62 8.87 -29.13 27.38
C ASP A 62 9.97 -28.88 28.40
N LEU A 63 9.69 -29.21 29.66
CA LEU A 63 10.66 -29.02 30.74
C LEU A 63 11.89 -29.91 30.56
N SER A 64 11.70 -31.18 30.18
CA SER A 64 12.81 -32.12 29.96
C SER A 64 13.73 -31.69 28.82
N ILE A 65 13.15 -31.19 27.71
CA ILE A 65 13.91 -30.72 26.55
C ILE A 65 14.63 -29.42 26.88
N ALA A 66 13.97 -28.48 27.57
CA ALA A 66 14.59 -27.21 27.94
C ALA A 66 15.80 -27.41 28.85
N ARG A 67 15.70 -28.29 29.86
CA ARG A 67 16.84 -28.64 30.73
C ARG A 67 17.98 -29.30 29.96
N ALA A 68 17.66 -30.25 29.08
CA ALA A 68 18.68 -30.91 28.26
C ALA A 68 19.44 -29.92 27.36
N ILE A 69 18.80 -28.83 26.93
CA ILE A 69 19.45 -27.76 26.15
C ILE A 69 20.31 -26.86 27.06
N GLN A 70 19.84 -26.51 28.26
CA GLN A 70 20.61 -25.71 29.24
C GLN A 70 21.84 -26.45 29.78
N ASP A 71 21.79 -27.79 29.84
CA ASP A 71 22.90 -28.63 30.30
C ASP A 71 24.03 -28.75 29.26
N VAL A 72 23.84 -28.24 28.03
CA VAL A 72 24.87 -28.28 26.99
C VAL A 72 26.02 -27.32 27.33
N ASN A 73 27.20 -27.88 27.62
CA ASN A 73 28.40 -27.11 27.88
C ASN A 73 29.47 -27.41 26.82
N LEU A 74 29.45 -26.66 25.72
CA LEU A 74 30.43 -26.75 24.64
C LEU A 74 31.16 -25.41 24.44
N PRO A 75 32.47 -25.41 24.17
CA PRO A 75 33.19 -24.17 23.88
C PRO A 75 32.57 -23.39 22.72
N GLY A 76 32.24 -22.12 22.95
CA GLY A 76 31.65 -21.23 21.93
C GLY A 76 30.14 -21.39 21.73
N TRP A 77 29.47 -22.25 22.50
CA TRP A 77 28.02 -22.47 22.45
C TRP A 77 27.23 -21.18 22.67
N ASP A 78 27.47 -20.50 23.79
CA ASP A 78 26.75 -19.28 24.17
C ASP A 78 26.93 -18.17 23.13
N SER A 79 28.12 -18.05 22.55
CA SER A 79 28.39 -17.08 21.48
C SER A 79 27.62 -17.41 20.20
N ALA A 80 27.50 -18.69 19.84
CA ALA A 80 26.72 -19.12 18.69
C ALA A 80 25.22 -18.88 18.89
N LEU A 81 24.71 -19.14 20.10
CA LEU A 81 23.32 -18.86 20.48
C LEU A 81 23.03 -17.36 20.49
N ALA A 82 23.92 -16.54 21.05
CA ALA A 82 23.80 -15.08 21.06
C ALA A 82 23.80 -14.50 19.64
N LEU A 83 24.57 -15.07 18.71
CA LEU A 83 24.52 -14.70 17.30
C LEU A 83 23.15 -15.02 16.68
N GLY A 84 22.63 -16.24 16.89
CA GLY A 84 21.32 -16.65 16.40
C GLY A 84 20.19 -15.75 16.92
N GLU A 85 20.26 -15.40 18.21
CA GLU A 85 19.39 -14.41 18.82
C GLU A 85 19.48 -13.05 18.12
N TRP A 86 20.68 -12.47 18.03
CA TRP A 86 20.84 -11.12 17.51
C TRP A 86 20.32 -11.01 16.07
N LEU A 87 20.58 -12.02 15.25
CA LEU A 87 20.12 -12.09 13.85
C LEU A 87 18.60 -12.15 13.70
N THR A 88 17.87 -12.61 14.74
CA THR A 88 16.42 -12.80 14.69
C THR A 88 15.64 -11.89 15.64
N GLY A 89 16.32 -11.21 16.57
CA GLY A 89 15.75 -10.26 17.50
C GLY A 89 15.45 -8.90 16.89
N ALA A 90 14.69 -8.08 17.62
CA ALA A 90 14.15 -6.83 17.05
C ALA A 90 15.21 -5.88 16.47
N PRO A 91 16.36 -5.59 17.13
CA PRO A 91 17.36 -4.69 16.57
C PRO A 91 18.04 -5.27 15.32
N GLY A 92 18.63 -6.47 15.42
CA GLY A 92 19.39 -7.08 14.32
C GLY A 92 18.49 -7.58 13.20
N GLY A 93 17.38 -8.23 13.52
CA GLY A 93 16.40 -8.75 12.57
C GLY A 93 15.75 -7.66 11.72
N VAL A 94 15.36 -6.51 12.31
CA VAL A 94 14.81 -5.38 11.54
C VAL A 94 15.88 -4.77 10.62
N ILE A 95 17.11 -4.59 11.11
CA ILE A 95 18.21 -4.09 10.28
C ILE A 95 18.45 -5.01 9.09
N ILE A 96 18.56 -6.33 9.32
CA ILE A 96 18.77 -7.32 8.27
C ILE A 96 17.62 -7.31 7.28
N TRP A 97 16.38 -7.27 7.76
CA TRP A 97 15.20 -7.20 6.91
C TRP A 97 15.23 -5.96 6.00
N LEU A 98 15.51 -4.77 6.54
CA LEU A 98 15.63 -3.53 5.77
C LEU A 98 16.76 -3.60 4.75
N LEU A 99 17.93 -4.14 5.14
CA LEU A 99 19.06 -4.32 4.24
C LEU A 99 18.75 -5.30 3.10
N LEU A 100 18.02 -6.38 3.38
CA LEU A 100 17.59 -7.32 2.35
C LEU A 100 16.59 -6.68 1.38
N VAL A 101 15.60 -5.94 1.89
CA VAL A 101 14.62 -5.22 1.07
C VAL A 101 15.32 -4.20 0.18
N ALA A 102 16.17 -3.34 0.78
CA ALA A 102 16.92 -2.31 0.06
C ALA A 102 17.94 -2.91 -0.92
N GLY A 103 18.71 -3.91 -0.51
CA GLY A 103 19.71 -4.58 -1.36
C GLY A 103 19.07 -5.24 -2.57
N LEU A 104 17.97 -5.98 -2.38
CA LEU A 104 17.22 -6.57 -3.50
C LEU A 104 16.63 -5.49 -4.43
N TRP A 105 16.14 -4.38 -3.87
CA TRP A 105 15.64 -3.26 -4.65
C TRP A 105 16.74 -2.62 -5.51
N LEU A 106 17.87 -2.28 -4.89
CA LEU A 106 19.03 -1.67 -5.55
C LEU A 106 19.67 -2.59 -6.60
N TRP A 107 19.63 -3.92 -6.39
CA TRP A 107 20.04 -4.90 -7.41
C TRP A 107 18.99 -5.17 -8.49
N SER A 108 18.00 -4.28 -8.66
CA SER A 108 16.96 -4.38 -9.70
C SER A 108 16.13 -5.67 -9.59
N ARG A 109 15.84 -6.10 -8.35
CA ARG A 109 14.98 -7.25 -8.02
C ARG A 109 13.72 -6.80 -7.23
N PRO A 110 12.86 -5.94 -7.81
CA PRO A 110 11.75 -5.33 -7.08
C PRO A 110 10.70 -6.37 -6.62
N VAL A 111 10.48 -7.43 -7.39
CA VAL A 111 9.52 -8.50 -7.03
C VAL A 111 10.00 -9.26 -5.78
N GLU A 112 11.28 -9.63 -5.74
CA GLU A 112 11.88 -10.28 -4.57
C GLU A 112 11.92 -9.34 -3.36
N SER A 113 12.25 -8.08 -3.57
CA SER A 113 12.25 -7.04 -2.53
C SER A 113 10.85 -6.89 -1.90
N ILE A 114 9.80 -6.77 -2.72
CA ILE A 114 8.41 -6.72 -2.26
C ILE A 114 8.04 -8.00 -1.50
N ALA A 115 8.46 -9.17 -1.98
CA ALA A 115 8.14 -10.43 -1.33
C ALA A 115 8.76 -10.57 0.07
N VAL A 116 10.01 -10.12 0.25
CA VAL A 116 10.67 -10.03 1.57
C VAL A 116 10.04 -8.92 2.43
N ALA A 117 9.63 -7.80 1.85
CA ALA A 117 8.94 -6.75 2.60
C ALA A 117 7.60 -7.25 3.15
N LEU A 118 6.81 -7.95 2.33
CA LEU A 118 5.51 -8.49 2.72
C LEU A 118 5.61 -9.65 3.71
N SER A 119 6.73 -10.41 3.74
CA SER A 119 6.90 -11.52 4.68
C SER A 119 6.89 -11.06 6.14
N ALA A 120 7.25 -9.80 6.43
CA ALA A 120 7.16 -9.21 7.78
C ALA A 120 5.71 -9.10 8.31
N GLY A 121 4.70 -9.20 7.44
CA GLY A 121 3.29 -9.20 7.83
C GLY A 121 2.89 -10.37 8.75
N ILE A 122 3.75 -11.38 8.95
CA ILE A 122 3.53 -12.49 9.88
C ILE A 122 3.29 -12.02 11.33
N TRP A 123 3.72 -10.80 11.66
CA TRP A 123 3.50 -10.21 12.98
C TRP A 123 2.01 -10.14 13.36
N LEU A 124 1.12 -9.94 12.37
CA LEU A 124 -0.31 -9.87 12.62
C LEU A 124 -0.91 -11.20 13.13
N PRO A 125 -0.80 -12.34 12.41
CA PRO A 125 -1.29 -13.61 12.94
C PRO A 125 -0.52 -14.07 14.20
N LYS A 126 0.75 -13.66 14.38
CA LYS A 126 1.48 -13.91 15.63
C LYS A 126 0.82 -13.22 16.82
N ALA A 127 0.54 -11.91 16.70
CA ALA A 127 -0.07 -11.12 17.77
C ALA A 127 -1.47 -11.64 18.13
N ILE A 128 -2.25 -12.06 17.13
CA ILE A 128 -3.55 -12.69 17.37
C ILE A 128 -3.38 -13.98 18.18
N LEU A 129 -2.44 -14.85 17.78
CA LEU A 129 -2.24 -16.15 18.45
C LEU A 129 -1.68 -15.99 19.87
N GLU A 130 -0.88 -14.95 20.09
CA GLU A 130 -0.33 -14.58 21.39
C GLU A 130 -1.42 -14.26 22.42
N GLU A 131 -2.37 -13.42 22.04
CA GLU A 131 -3.50 -13.07 22.90
C GLU A 131 -4.49 -14.22 23.08
N LEU A 132 -4.70 -15.04 22.04
CA LEU A 132 -5.64 -16.17 22.10
C LEU A 132 -5.17 -17.30 23.02
N VAL A 133 -3.87 -17.61 23.02
CA VAL A 133 -3.32 -18.70 23.84
C VAL A 133 -2.92 -18.22 25.23
N ALA A 134 -2.45 -16.97 25.35
CA ALA A 134 -2.11 -16.34 26.61
C ALA A 134 -1.17 -17.20 27.50
N ARG A 135 -0.23 -17.92 26.88
CA ARG A 135 0.63 -18.89 27.58
C ARG A 135 1.64 -18.19 28.49
N PRO A 136 1.80 -18.61 29.76
CA PRO A 136 2.88 -18.11 30.62
C PRO A 136 4.27 -18.56 30.14
N ARG A 137 5.26 -17.67 30.31
CA ARG A 137 6.67 -17.94 30.02
C ARG A 137 7.30 -18.86 31.08
N PRO A 138 8.45 -19.49 30.77
CA PRO A 138 9.24 -20.15 31.79
C PRO A 138 9.69 -19.15 32.88
N THR A 139 9.81 -19.66 34.09
CA THR A 139 10.10 -18.91 35.31
C THR A 139 11.30 -19.52 36.03
N ASP A 140 12.01 -18.71 36.82
CA ASP A 140 13.28 -19.08 37.49
C ASP A 140 13.16 -20.25 38.48
N ASP A 141 11.95 -20.59 38.92
CA ASP A 141 11.69 -21.77 39.75
C ASP A 141 11.82 -23.10 39.00
N LEU A 142 11.80 -23.08 37.66
CA LEU A 142 11.81 -24.28 36.81
C LEU A 142 13.06 -24.42 35.93
N LEU A 143 13.60 -23.30 35.45
CA LEU A 143 14.71 -23.18 34.51
C LEU A 143 15.57 -21.96 34.86
N LEU A 144 16.81 -21.90 34.37
CA LEU A 144 17.59 -20.66 34.42
C LEU A 144 16.98 -19.65 33.42
N VAL A 145 16.48 -18.49 33.88
CA VAL A 145 15.98 -17.44 33.00
C VAL A 145 17.00 -16.31 32.91
N THR A 146 17.67 -16.19 31.77
CA THR A 146 18.65 -15.13 31.52
C THR A 146 18.04 -13.94 30.76
N GLN A 147 16.82 -14.09 30.24
CA GLN A 147 16.10 -13.04 29.53
C GLN A 147 14.63 -12.97 29.93
N LEU A 148 14.25 -11.83 30.50
CA LEU A 148 12.85 -11.49 30.75
C LEU A 148 12.24 -10.96 29.44
N GLY A 149 11.17 -11.59 28.99
CA GLY A 149 10.38 -11.09 27.86
C GLY A 149 9.05 -10.53 28.34
N ASP A 150 8.66 -9.39 27.79
CA ASP A 150 7.32 -8.84 28.00
C ASP A 150 6.27 -9.66 27.23
N GLY A 151 5.07 -9.81 27.79
CA GLY A 151 3.95 -10.52 27.16
C GLY A 151 4.01 -12.06 27.21
N PHE A 152 3.11 -12.71 26.48
CA PHE A 152 2.93 -14.17 26.49
C PHE A 152 4.02 -14.94 25.73
N ALA A 153 4.18 -16.21 26.06
CA ALA A 153 5.25 -17.06 25.52
C ALA A 153 4.95 -17.61 24.11
N PHE A 154 3.68 -17.85 23.80
CA PHE A 154 3.27 -18.59 22.61
C PHE A 154 2.75 -17.66 21.51
N PRO A 155 3.15 -17.80 20.24
CA PRO A 155 4.36 -18.45 19.75
C PRO A 155 5.58 -17.52 19.88
N SER A 156 6.79 -18.06 19.77
CA SER A 156 8.00 -17.24 19.87
C SER A 156 8.12 -16.19 18.75
N GLY A 157 8.21 -14.91 19.13
CA GLY A 157 8.28 -13.79 18.18
C GLY A 157 9.56 -13.75 17.33
N HIS A 158 10.72 -14.01 17.95
CA HIS A 158 12.02 -14.03 17.25
C HIS A 158 12.04 -15.10 16.16
N ILE A 159 11.56 -16.31 16.51
CA ILE A 159 11.53 -17.44 15.59
C ILE A 159 10.49 -17.19 14.49
N THR A 160 9.32 -16.66 14.83
CA THR A 160 8.27 -16.35 13.86
C THR A 160 8.77 -15.33 12.82
N ALA A 161 9.35 -14.21 13.27
CA ALA A 161 9.86 -13.17 12.39
C ALA A 161 11.08 -13.65 11.58
N GLY A 162 12.05 -14.30 12.23
CA GLY A 162 13.24 -14.86 11.60
C GLY A 162 12.87 -15.90 10.53
N ALA A 163 12.00 -16.85 10.85
CA ALA A 163 11.57 -17.88 9.90
C ALA A 163 10.83 -17.27 8.71
N ALA A 164 10.01 -16.23 8.89
CA ALA A 164 9.37 -15.54 7.78
C ALA A 164 10.37 -14.84 6.84
N VAL A 165 11.34 -14.11 7.38
CA VAL A 165 12.32 -13.35 6.57
C VAL A 165 13.36 -14.28 5.93
N PHE A 166 14.05 -15.09 6.73
CA PHE A 166 15.08 -16.01 6.23
C PHE A 166 14.49 -17.17 5.42
N GLY A 167 13.29 -17.64 5.79
CA GLY A 167 12.56 -18.61 4.99
C GLY A 167 12.14 -18.06 3.64
N MET A 168 11.78 -16.77 3.55
CA MET A 168 11.49 -16.16 2.25
C MET A 168 12.73 -16.05 1.36
N LEU A 169 13.91 -15.77 1.95
CA LEU A 169 15.18 -15.85 1.22
C LEU A 169 15.45 -17.27 0.70
N ALA A 170 15.18 -18.30 1.52
CA ALA A 170 15.30 -19.69 1.10
C ALA A 170 14.37 -20.01 -0.08
N VAL A 171 13.12 -19.55 -0.06
CA VAL A 171 12.16 -19.68 -1.17
C VAL A 171 12.71 -19.02 -2.43
N ILE A 172 13.17 -17.77 -2.33
CA ILE A 172 13.74 -17.03 -3.47
C ILE A 172 14.96 -17.78 -4.04
N ALA A 173 15.84 -18.30 -3.19
CA ALA A 173 17.01 -19.07 -3.60
C ALA A 173 16.63 -20.36 -4.34
N ILE A 174 15.66 -21.13 -3.84
CA ILE A 174 15.14 -22.34 -4.50
C ILE A 174 14.60 -22.00 -5.89
N VAL A 175 13.88 -20.89 -5.99
CA VAL A 175 13.16 -20.47 -7.20
C VAL A 175 14.07 -19.79 -8.25
N ARG A 176 15.15 -19.15 -7.82
CA ARG A 176 16.07 -18.39 -8.69
C ARG A 176 17.36 -19.12 -9.02
N LEU A 177 17.90 -19.91 -8.10
CA LEU A 177 19.23 -20.48 -8.26
C LEU A 177 19.15 -21.82 -9.02
N PRO A 178 19.97 -21.99 -10.07
CA PRO A 178 19.81 -23.12 -10.99
C PRO A 178 20.39 -24.43 -10.43
N THR A 179 21.43 -24.36 -9.59
CA THR A 179 22.14 -25.56 -9.10
C THR A 179 21.85 -25.83 -7.63
N TRP A 180 21.87 -27.10 -7.24
CA TRP A 180 21.73 -27.50 -5.84
C TRP A 180 22.84 -26.90 -4.96
N ARG A 181 24.07 -26.78 -5.49
CA ARG A 181 25.21 -26.16 -4.80
C ARG A 181 24.93 -24.68 -4.49
N SER A 182 24.46 -23.92 -5.48
CA SER A 182 24.08 -22.52 -5.26
C SER A 182 22.94 -22.36 -4.26
N ARG A 183 21.98 -23.28 -4.24
CA ARG A 183 20.90 -23.27 -3.24
C ARG A 183 21.44 -23.58 -1.85
N ALA A 184 22.34 -24.57 -1.72
CA ALA A 184 22.94 -24.95 -0.46
C ALA A 184 23.69 -23.78 0.21
N TRP A 185 24.36 -22.93 -0.57
CA TRP A 185 25.01 -21.70 -0.07
C TRP A 185 24.06 -20.70 0.59
N VAL A 186 22.76 -20.78 0.34
CA VAL A 186 21.74 -19.95 1.02
C VAL A 186 20.98 -20.76 2.07
N LEU A 187 20.57 -21.98 1.73
CA LEU A 187 19.75 -22.82 2.59
C LEU A 187 20.49 -23.26 3.85
N ALA A 188 21.79 -23.56 3.77
CA ALA A 188 22.56 -23.99 4.93
C ALA A 188 22.69 -22.85 5.97
N PRO A 189 23.11 -21.61 5.61
CA PRO A 189 23.09 -20.50 6.56
C PRO A 189 21.71 -20.22 7.14
N VAL A 190 20.64 -20.24 6.34
CA VAL A 190 19.27 -20.04 6.83
C VAL A 190 18.89 -21.10 7.87
N ALA A 191 19.15 -22.38 7.58
CA ALA A 191 18.87 -23.46 8.51
C ALA A 191 19.69 -23.34 9.81
N THR A 192 20.97 -23.00 9.70
CA THR A 192 21.85 -22.76 10.86
C THR A 192 21.34 -21.62 11.72
N ILE A 193 21.01 -20.46 11.12
CA ILE A 193 20.51 -19.29 11.85
C ILE A 193 19.22 -19.63 12.59
N LEU A 194 18.25 -20.26 11.93
CA LEU A 194 16.98 -20.63 12.56
C LEU A 194 17.16 -21.66 13.67
N THR A 195 18.11 -22.58 13.52
CA THR A 195 18.42 -23.58 14.55
C THR A 195 19.07 -22.92 15.77
N LEU A 196 20.09 -22.08 15.57
CA LEU A 196 20.76 -21.36 16.65
C LEU A 196 19.80 -20.41 17.38
N ALA A 197 18.97 -19.68 16.64
CA ALA A 197 17.94 -18.82 17.23
C ALA A 197 16.91 -19.64 18.04
N SER A 198 16.46 -20.78 17.50
CA SER A 198 15.49 -21.66 18.17
C SER A 198 16.05 -22.17 19.50
N LEU A 199 17.30 -22.62 19.50
CA LEU A 199 17.98 -23.10 20.69
C LEU A 199 18.24 -21.96 21.68
N SER A 200 18.61 -20.76 21.22
CA SER A 200 18.88 -19.63 22.10
C SER A 200 17.64 -19.15 22.86
N ARG A 201 16.44 -19.28 22.28
CA ARG A 201 15.18 -18.93 22.98
C ARG A 201 14.81 -19.92 24.08
N VAL A 202 15.19 -21.19 23.93
CA VAL A 202 14.94 -22.23 24.93
C VAL A 202 16.03 -22.21 26.00
N GLU A 203 17.29 -22.07 25.60
CA GLU A 203 18.45 -21.98 26.50
C GLU A 203 18.32 -20.79 27.45
N SER A 204 17.91 -19.62 26.94
CA SER A 204 17.76 -18.42 27.77
C SER A 204 16.54 -18.44 28.71
N GLY A 205 15.74 -19.51 28.68
CA GLY A 205 14.49 -19.61 29.44
C GLY A 205 13.38 -18.67 28.95
N ALA A 206 13.51 -18.06 27.76
CA ALA A 206 12.53 -17.08 27.28
C ALA A 206 11.24 -17.73 26.72
N HIS A 207 11.35 -18.97 26.21
CA HIS A 207 10.28 -19.71 25.56
C HIS A 207 10.39 -21.22 25.82
N TRP A 208 9.25 -21.90 25.84
CA TRP A 208 9.19 -23.36 25.84
C TRP A 208 9.52 -23.93 24.44
N PRO A 209 10.04 -25.18 24.35
CA PRO A 209 10.29 -25.84 23.06
C PRO A 209 9.07 -25.88 22.13
N THR A 210 7.87 -26.08 22.69
CA THR A 210 6.63 -26.02 21.92
C THR A 210 6.26 -24.62 21.42
N ASP A 211 6.65 -23.52 22.08
CA ASP A 211 6.46 -22.16 21.56
C ASP A 211 7.27 -21.92 20.28
N VAL A 212 8.48 -22.51 20.23
CA VAL A 212 9.38 -22.49 19.07
C VAL A 212 8.80 -23.36 17.95
N ALA A 213 8.31 -24.56 18.26
CA ALA A 213 7.65 -25.43 17.29
C ALA A 213 6.43 -24.74 16.67
N ALA A 214 5.60 -24.08 17.49
CA ALA A 214 4.45 -23.31 17.02
C ALA A 214 4.86 -22.16 16.09
N ALA A 215 5.92 -21.43 16.43
CA ALA A 215 6.46 -20.36 15.59
C ALA A 215 6.88 -20.88 14.20
N LEU A 216 7.54 -22.05 14.14
CA LEU A 216 7.95 -22.67 12.89
C LEU A 216 6.75 -23.18 12.06
N LEU A 217 5.72 -23.73 12.71
CA LEU A 217 4.48 -24.14 12.04
C LEU A 217 3.73 -22.94 11.46
N LEU A 218 3.59 -21.85 12.25
CA LEU A 218 2.98 -20.61 11.81
C LEU A 218 3.75 -20.00 10.62
N ALA A 219 5.07 -19.94 10.71
CA ALA A 219 5.94 -19.49 9.63
C ALA A 219 5.81 -20.36 8.38
N THR A 220 5.64 -21.67 8.52
CA THR A 220 5.43 -22.58 7.39
C THR A 220 4.14 -22.25 6.65
N VAL A 221 3.02 -22.10 7.37
CA VAL A 221 1.73 -21.71 6.76
C VAL A 221 1.85 -20.34 6.07
N TRP A 222 2.49 -19.38 6.73
CA TRP A 222 2.72 -18.04 6.19
C TRP A 222 3.58 -18.05 4.92
N LEU A 223 4.69 -18.78 4.93
CA LEU A 223 5.61 -18.89 3.81
C LEU A 223 4.99 -19.59 2.60
N LEU A 224 4.10 -20.56 2.80
CA LEU A 224 3.35 -21.16 1.69
C LEU A 224 2.46 -20.13 0.99
N GLY A 225 1.76 -19.31 1.77
CA GLY A 225 0.98 -18.17 1.25
C GLY A 225 1.86 -17.14 0.54
N MET A 226 2.97 -16.74 1.16
CA MET A 226 3.92 -15.78 0.57
C MET A 226 4.63 -16.32 -0.67
N THR A 227 4.91 -17.62 -0.71
CA THR A 227 5.46 -18.30 -1.89
C THR A 227 4.47 -18.22 -3.04
N TRP A 228 3.19 -18.46 -2.79
CA TRP A 228 2.15 -18.27 -3.80
C TRP A 228 2.13 -16.82 -4.30
N VAL A 229 2.02 -15.84 -3.39
CA VAL A 229 2.04 -14.40 -3.76
C VAL A 229 3.29 -14.05 -4.58
N TYR A 230 4.47 -14.48 -4.16
CA TYR A 230 5.73 -14.23 -4.87
C TYR A 230 5.75 -14.84 -6.27
N LEU A 231 5.34 -16.11 -6.41
CA LEU A 231 5.26 -16.76 -7.70
C LEU A 231 4.25 -16.05 -8.61
N GLU A 232 3.17 -15.50 -8.07
CA GLU A 232 2.20 -14.73 -8.85
C GLU A 232 2.70 -13.36 -9.29
N LEU A 233 3.39 -12.64 -8.41
CA LEU A 233 4.06 -11.39 -8.77
C LEU A 233 5.14 -11.64 -9.82
N ARG A 234 5.85 -12.78 -9.75
CA ARG A 234 6.91 -13.16 -10.69
C ARG A 234 6.40 -13.70 -12.02
N SER A 235 5.32 -14.48 -12.02
CA SER A 235 4.76 -15.11 -13.21
C SER A 235 4.00 -14.11 -14.10
N GLY A 236 3.63 -12.94 -13.54
CA GLY A 236 2.71 -12.00 -14.17
C GLY A 236 1.29 -12.58 -14.34
N HIS A 237 1.00 -13.72 -13.69
CA HIS A 237 -0.17 -14.56 -13.87
C HIS A 237 -0.88 -14.91 -12.56
N ALA A 238 -1.10 -13.95 -11.64
CA ALA A 238 -1.97 -14.22 -10.49
C ALA A 238 -3.28 -14.93 -10.95
N PRO A 239 -3.60 -16.16 -10.53
CA PRO A 239 -4.76 -16.91 -10.99
C PRO A 239 -6.05 -16.29 -10.46
N GLY A 240 -5.99 -15.50 -9.38
CA GLY A 240 -7.06 -14.55 -9.02
C GLY A 240 -7.30 -13.51 -10.13
N LEU A 241 -6.23 -12.98 -10.74
CA LEU A 241 -6.32 -12.12 -11.93
C LEU A 241 -6.70 -12.88 -13.20
N CYS A 242 -6.45 -14.19 -13.31
CA CYS A 242 -6.82 -14.98 -14.48
C CYS A 242 -8.31 -15.39 -14.47
N GLN A 243 -8.86 -15.74 -13.30
CA GLN A 243 -10.31 -15.86 -13.10
C GLN A 243 -11.01 -14.52 -13.21
N LEU A 244 -10.41 -13.41 -12.74
CA LEU A 244 -10.90 -12.06 -13.00
C LEU A 244 -10.72 -11.64 -14.46
N ARG A 245 -9.77 -12.19 -15.22
CA ARG A 245 -9.61 -12.01 -16.68
C ARG A 245 -10.64 -12.84 -17.46
N ALA A 246 -10.96 -14.05 -17.00
CA ALA A 246 -12.02 -14.89 -17.56
C ALA A 246 -13.41 -14.33 -17.24
N LEU A 247 -13.62 -13.82 -16.02
CA LEU A 247 -14.80 -13.06 -15.60
C LEU A 247 -14.85 -11.71 -16.31
N ARG A 248 -13.72 -10.99 -16.48
CA ARG A 248 -13.63 -9.81 -17.37
C ARG A 248 -13.89 -10.16 -18.82
N ARG A 249 -13.56 -11.36 -19.32
CA ARG A 249 -13.86 -11.80 -20.70
C ARG A 249 -15.34 -12.13 -20.86
N ARG A 250 -15.94 -12.82 -19.88
CA ARG A 250 -17.40 -13.05 -19.81
C ARG A 250 -18.18 -11.75 -19.62
N LEU A 251 -17.66 -10.81 -18.83
CA LEU A 251 -18.22 -9.46 -18.66
C LEU A 251 -17.88 -8.52 -19.83
N ARG A 252 -16.78 -8.74 -20.58
CA ARG A 252 -16.46 -8.02 -21.84
C ARG A 252 -17.35 -8.48 -22.99
N HIS A 253 -17.75 -9.75 -23.05
CA HIS A 253 -18.77 -10.20 -24.00
C HIS A 253 -20.18 -9.74 -23.64
N ARG A 254 -20.41 -9.29 -22.40
CA ARG A 254 -21.60 -8.52 -22.00
C ARG A 254 -21.41 -7.00 -22.01
N ARG A 255 -20.23 -6.49 -22.36
CA ARG A 255 -20.05 -5.06 -22.66
C ARG A 255 -20.42 -4.84 -24.11
N ARG A 256 -21.35 -3.90 -24.34
CA ARG A 256 -21.62 -3.33 -25.66
C ARG A 256 -20.29 -3.05 -26.38
N PRO A 257 -20.21 -3.29 -27.69
CA PRO A 257 -18.96 -3.22 -28.43
C PRO A 257 -18.25 -1.89 -28.17
N ILE A 258 -16.92 -1.95 -27.98
CA ILE A 258 -16.06 -0.77 -27.99
C ILE A 258 -16.20 -0.17 -29.38
N GLN A 259 -16.91 0.94 -29.50
CA GLN A 259 -16.88 1.76 -30.70
C GLN A 259 -15.43 2.20 -30.92
N VAL A 260 -14.90 1.90 -32.09
CA VAL A 260 -13.68 2.53 -32.60
C VAL A 260 -13.90 4.05 -32.50
N PRO A 261 -13.02 4.82 -31.85
CA PRO A 261 -13.24 6.25 -31.68
C PRO A 261 -13.31 6.91 -33.06
N GLN A 262 -14.43 7.57 -33.34
CA GLN A 262 -14.57 8.37 -34.56
C GLN A 262 -13.64 9.60 -34.47
N PRO A 263 -13.13 10.12 -35.59
CA PRO A 263 -12.40 11.39 -35.62
C PRO A 263 -13.24 12.48 -34.92
N GLY A 264 -12.71 13.10 -33.86
CA GLY A 264 -13.44 14.06 -33.00
C GLY A 264 -13.90 13.51 -31.63
N SER A 265 -13.56 12.26 -31.28
CA SER A 265 -13.90 11.69 -29.97
C SER A 265 -13.02 12.21 -28.82
N PRO A 266 -13.56 12.36 -27.58
CA PRO A 266 -12.84 12.86 -26.41
C PRO A 266 -11.55 12.08 -26.09
N ARG A 267 -10.47 12.78 -25.70
CA ARG A 267 -9.24 12.14 -25.18
C ARG A 267 -9.54 11.52 -23.81
N ILE A 268 -9.08 10.29 -23.57
CA ILE A 268 -9.34 9.57 -22.32
C ILE A 268 -8.06 9.50 -21.50
N THR A 269 -8.09 10.02 -20.28
CA THR A 269 -7.05 9.81 -19.28
C THR A 269 -7.62 9.11 -18.04
N GLY A 270 -6.79 8.36 -17.31
CA GLY A 270 -7.24 7.49 -16.22
C GLY A 270 -6.41 7.67 -14.96
N SER A 271 -7.08 7.64 -13.82
CA SER A 271 -6.51 7.54 -12.48
C SER A 271 -6.92 6.19 -11.85
N ILE A 272 -6.28 5.81 -10.74
CA ILE A 272 -6.63 4.62 -9.95
C ILE A 272 -8.10 4.68 -9.45
N ALA A 273 -8.65 5.89 -9.30
CA ALA A 273 -9.98 6.15 -8.76
C ALA A 273 -11.03 6.61 -9.80
N SER A 274 -10.63 7.04 -10.99
CA SER A 274 -11.54 7.67 -11.97
C SER A 274 -11.05 7.58 -13.41
N THR A 275 -11.96 7.78 -14.36
CA THR A 275 -11.66 7.97 -15.79
C THR A 275 -12.14 9.36 -16.20
N VAL A 276 -11.26 10.13 -16.85
CA VAL A 276 -11.53 11.49 -17.31
C VAL A 276 -11.61 11.50 -18.83
N TYR A 277 -12.72 12.04 -19.35
CA TYR A 277 -12.96 12.27 -20.78
C TYR A 277 -12.78 13.75 -21.07
N LEU A 278 -11.84 14.09 -21.92
CA LEU A 278 -11.50 15.46 -22.31
C LEU A 278 -12.13 15.73 -23.68
N ASP A 279 -13.18 16.54 -23.69
CA ASP A 279 -13.86 16.98 -24.91
C ASP A 279 -13.28 18.33 -25.33
N ASP A 280 -12.31 18.31 -26.24
CA ASP A 280 -11.66 19.50 -26.76
C ASP A 280 -12.62 20.40 -27.56
N ALA A 281 -13.65 19.83 -28.19
CA ALA A 281 -14.63 20.59 -28.97
C ALA A 281 -15.63 21.33 -28.07
N ALA A 282 -16.06 20.70 -26.96
CA ALA A 282 -16.95 21.31 -25.98
C ALA A 282 -16.20 22.14 -24.92
N GLY A 283 -14.87 22.02 -24.82
CA GLY A 283 -14.08 22.66 -23.78
C GLY A 283 -14.37 22.11 -22.38
N LEU A 284 -14.73 20.82 -22.28
CA LEU A 284 -15.18 20.19 -21.03
C LEU A 284 -14.32 18.97 -20.68
N ALA A 285 -14.02 18.84 -19.38
CA ALA A 285 -13.44 17.63 -18.80
C ALA A 285 -14.51 16.92 -17.96
N ARG A 286 -14.80 15.66 -18.27
CA ARG A 286 -15.78 14.85 -17.55
C ARG A 286 -15.08 13.76 -16.77
N LYS A 287 -15.24 13.77 -15.46
CA LYS A 287 -14.68 12.78 -14.54
C LYS A 287 -15.76 11.80 -14.09
N VAL A 288 -15.50 10.52 -14.37
CA VAL A 288 -16.34 9.39 -13.98
C VAL A 288 -15.59 8.57 -12.95
N TYR A 289 -16.12 8.48 -11.72
CA TYR A 289 -15.46 7.75 -10.65
C TYR A 289 -15.70 6.25 -10.79
N ASN A 290 -14.62 5.50 -10.95
CA ASN A 290 -14.64 4.05 -11.14
C ASN A 290 -13.46 3.40 -10.40
N PRO A 291 -13.44 3.50 -9.06
CA PRO A 291 -12.30 3.09 -8.25
C PRO A 291 -11.97 1.62 -8.42
N SER A 292 -10.66 1.33 -8.45
CA SER A 292 -10.15 -0.03 -8.43
C SER A 292 -10.58 -0.78 -7.15
N LEU A 293 -10.55 -2.12 -7.19
CA LEU A 293 -10.90 -2.96 -6.03
C LEU A 293 -10.10 -2.60 -4.77
N PRO A 294 -8.78 -2.34 -4.82
CA PRO A 294 -8.03 -1.89 -3.64
C PRO A 294 -8.53 -0.58 -3.04
N VAL A 295 -8.86 0.41 -3.88
CA VAL A 295 -9.39 1.71 -3.39
C VAL A 295 -10.76 1.51 -2.74
N ARG A 296 -11.62 0.68 -3.32
CA ARG A 296 -12.92 0.33 -2.73
C ARG A 296 -12.77 -0.40 -1.40
N ALA A 297 -11.84 -1.36 -1.32
CA ALA A 297 -11.59 -2.14 -0.11
C ALA A 297 -11.02 -1.25 1.01
N LEU A 298 -10.08 -0.35 0.68
CA LEU A 298 -9.51 0.59 1.64
C LEU A 298 -10.56 1.56 2.18
N TYR A 299 -11.38 2.14 1.28
CA TYR A 299 -12.49 3.01 1.69
C TYR A 299 -13.49 2.27 2.56
N TRP A 300 -13.87 1.04 2.18
CA TRP A 300 -14.77 0.21 2.96
C TRP A 300 -14.18 -0.19 4.32
N ALA A 301 -12.88 -0.47 4.42
CA ALA A 301 -12.24 -0.73 5.70
C ALA A 301 -12.26 0.49 6.63
N ALA A 302 -12.17 1.71 6.07
CA ALA A 302 -12.18 2.95 6.82
C ALA A 302 -13.57 3.45 7.23
N PHE A 303 -14.63 3.08 6.51
CA PHE A 303 -15.97 3.66 6.72
C PHE A 303 -17.13 2.67 6.65
N GLN A 304 -16.84 1.40 6.36
CA GLN A 304 -17.86 0.35 6.11
C GLN A 304 -18.90 0.75 5.03
N ALA A 305 -18.54 1.68 4.14
CA ALA A 305 -19.41 2.28 3.13
C ALA A 305 -18.86 2.10 1.71
N PRO A 306 -19.71 2.14 0.66
CA PRO A 306 -19.26 2.18 -0.72
C PRO A 306 -18.61 3.53 -1.05
N PHE A 307 -17.67 3.51 -2.01
CA PHE A 307 -16.97 4.71 -2.45
C PHE A 307 -17.94 5.80 -2.97
N PRO A 308 -17.97 7.00 -2.35
CA PRO A 308 -19.13 7.87 -2.39
C PRO A 308 -19.22 8.69 -3.67
N TYR A 309 -18.09 9.13 -4.24
CA TYR A 309 -18.07 9.93 -5.47
C TYR A 309 -18.61 9.18 -6.70
N ALA A 310 -18.76 7.85 -6.63
CA ALA A 310 -19.38 7.10 -7.71
C ALA A 310 -20.93 7.04 -7.59
N THR A 311 -21.45 7.06 -6.37
CA THR A 311 -22.85 6.64 -6.08
C THR A 311 -23.68 7.70 -5.37
N ARG A 312 -23.07 8.71 -4.75
CA ARG A 312 -23.75 9.70 -3.90
C ARG A 312 -23.56 11.11 -4.43
N GLU A 313 -24.67 11.73 -4.83
CA GLU A 313 -24.72 13.14 -5.25
C GLU A 313 -24.11 14.11 -4.23
N PRO A 314 -24.37 13.99 -2.91
CA PRO A 314 -23.84 14.95 -1.94
C PRO A 314 -22.31 14.98 -1.90
N ALA A 315 -21.62 13.87 -2.18
CA ALA A 315 -20.16 13.85 -2.25
C ALA A 315 -19.62 14.68 -3.43
N LEU A 316 -20.27 14.61 -4.60
CA LEU A 316 -19.91 15.44 -5.75
C LEU A 316 -20.28 16.91 -5.52
N ARG A 317 -21.38 17.20 -4.81
CA ARG A 317 -21.74 18.56 -4.42
C ARG A 317 -20.71 19.17 -3.47
N THR A 318 -20.21 18.40 -2.51
CA THR A 318 -19.08 18.81 -1.66
C THR A 318 -17.86 19.09 -2.51
N ALA A 319 -17.46 18.20 -3.41
CA ALA A 319 -16.32 18.43 -4.30
C ALA A 319 -16.44 19.70 -5.15
N ALA A 320 -17.61 19.92 -5.75
CA ALA A 320 -17.88 21.10 -6.56
C ALA A 320 -17.79 22.39 -5.74
N ALA A 321 -18.39 22.39 -4.55
CA ALA A 321 -18.36 23.54 -3.65
C ALA A 321 -16.95 23.82 -3.09
N VAL A 322 -16.18 22.77 -2.78
CA VAL A 322 -14.77 22.89 -2.36
C VAL A 322 -13.92 23.51 -3.46
N ARG A 323 -14.13 23.13 -4.72
CA ARG A 323 -13.46 23.78 -5.84
C ARG A 323 -13.81 25.26 -5.98
N GLU A 324 -15.10 25.57 -5.85
CA GLU A 324 -15.59 26.94 -5.97
C GLU A 324 -15.03 27.85 -4.87
N LEU A 325 -15.14 27.45 -3.60
CA LEU A 325 -14.59 28.23 -2.49
C LEU A 325 -13.06 28.34 -2.59
N THR A 326 -12.38 27.30 -3.05
CA THR A 326 -10.92 27.32 -3.19
C THR A 326 -10.49 28.24 -4.35
N GLY A 327 -11.22 28.24 -5.46
CA GLY A 327 -10.99 29.18 -6.56
C GLY A 327 -11.09 30.64 -6.09
N LEU A 328 -12.14 30.97 -5.33
CA LEU A 328 -12.32 32.29 -4.74
C LEU A 328 -11.21 32.65 -3.74
N LEU A 329 -10.80 31.72 -2.88
CA LEU A 329 -9.69 31.93 -1.94
C LEU A 329 -8.34 32.11 -2.66
N THR A 330 -8.09 31.36 -3.73
CA THR A 330 -6.86 31.54 -4.52
C THR A 330 -6.84 32.88 -5.26
N ARG A 331 -8.00 33.36 -5.71
CA ARG A 331 -8.13 34.72 -6.27
C ARG A 331 -7.83 35.78 -5.22
N TYR A 332 -8.28 35.61 -3.98
CA TYR A 332 -7.90 36.50 -2.89
C TYR A 332 -6.38 36.45 -2.61
N TRP A 333 -5.77 35.26 -2.57
CA TRP A 333 -4.34 35.14 -2.24
C TRP A 333 -3.38 35.56 -3.34
N THR A 334 -3.77 35.42 -4.61
CA THR A 334 -2.86 35.54 -5.76
C THR A 334 -3.33 36.51 -6.84
N GLY A 335 -4.56 37.02 -6.73
CA GLY A 335 -5.21 37.82 -7.76
C GLY A 335 -5.78 36.99 -8.93
N ASP A 336 -5.56 35.67 -8.96
CA ASP A 336 -6.06 34.77 -10.01
C ASP A 336 -6.79 33.57 -9.41
N ASP A 337 -7.86 33.13 -10.07
CA ASP A 337 -8.53 31.88 -9.72
C ASP A 337 -7.65 30.73 -10.20
N LEU A 338 -7.09 29.96 -9.27
CA LEU A 338 -6.19 28.86 -9.62
C LEU A 338 -6.92 27.52 -9.77
N VAL A 339 -8.25 27.45 -9.67
CA VAL A 339 -8.98 26.18 -9.67
C VAL A 339 -9.85 26.04 -10.92
N ALA A 340 -9.85 24.85 -11.51
CA ALA A 340 -10.74 24.54 -12.62
C ALA A 340 -12.20 24.51 -12.15
N ARG A 341 -13.05 25.33 -12.77
CA ARG A 341 -14.46 25.46 -12.41
C ARG A 341 -15.24 24.17 -12.73
N VAL A 342 -16.05 23.70 -11.77
CA VAL A 342 -17.08 22.68 -12.03
C VAL A 342 -18.26 23.31 -12.75
N THR A 343 -18.65 22.74 -13.89
CA THR A 343 -19.74 23.22 -14.74
C THR A 343 -21.05 22.48 -14.47
N ALA A 344 -20.99 21.17 -14.17
CA ALA A 344 -22.18 20.39 -13.86
C ALA A 344 -21.87 19.13 -13.04
N ILE A 345 -22.89 18.64 -12.33
CA ILE A 345 -22.95 17.29 -11.77
C ILE A 345 -24.08 16.57 -12.51
N ARG A 346 -23.79 15.45 -13.17
CA ARG A 346 -24.78 14.71 -13.95
C ARG A 346 -24.90 13.27 -13.47
N ARG A 347 -26.12 12.74 -13.52
CA ARG A 347 -26.39 11.32 -13.31
C ARG A 347 -26.49 10.61 -14.65
N ARG A 348 -25.74 9.52 -14.82
CA ARG A 348 -25.77 8.68 -16.02
C ARG A 348 -25.94 7.22 -15.63
N GLY A 349 -27.17 6.73 -15.68
CA GLY A 349 -27.52 5.41 -15.15
C GLY A 349 -27.37 5.36 -13.63
N GLU A 350 -26.56 4.43 -13.14
CA GLU A 350 -26.31 4.24 -11.70
C GLU A 350 -25.13 5.08 -11.17
N GLN A 351 -24.41 5.81 -12.03
CA GLN A 351 -23.22 6.57 -11.65
C GLN A 351 -23.43 8.08 -11.76
N TRP A 352 -22.73 8.81 -10.91
CA TRP A 352 -22.59 10.26 -10.98
C TRP A 352 -21.29 10.65 -11.68
N GLU A 353 -21.35 11.73 -12.45
CA GLU A 353 -20.25 12.30 -13.22
C GLU A 353 -20.06 13.77 -12.83
N LEU A 354 -18.79 14.19 -12.68
CA LEU A 354 -18.42 15.58 -12.43
C LEU A 354 -17.90 16.19 -13.74
N GLU A 355 -18.53 17.26 -14.22
CA GLU A 355 -18.07 18.02 -15.39
C GLU A 355 -17.38 19.30 -14.93
N SER A 356 -16.20 19.58 -15.47
CA SER A 356 -15.43 20.80 -15.22
C SER A 356 -14.99 21.42 -16.53
N GLU A 357 -14.51 22.66 -16.47
CA GLU A 357 -13.81 23.29 -17.59
C GLU A 357 -12.57 22.48 -17.98
N LEU A 358 -12.31 22.38 -19.28
CA LEU A 358 -11.09 21.79 -19.80
C LEU A 358 -9.98 22.83 -19.81
N VAL A 359 -8.97 22.64 -18.95
CA VAL A 359 -7.80 23.51 -18.92
C VAL A 359 -6.82 23.09 -20.01
N GLN A 360 -6.61 23.97 -21.00
CA GLN A 360 -5.61 23.77 -22.03
C GLN A 360 -4.21 24.05 -21.48
N GLY A 361 -3.26 23.16 -21.76
CA GLY A 361 -1.89 23.30 -21.30
C GLY A 361 -1.14 21.98 -21.25
N ARG A 362 0.00 21.98 -20.54
CA ARG A 362 0.80 20.79 -20.27
C ARG A 362 0.79 20.44 -18.79
N GLU A 363 0.85 19.17 -18.49
CA GLU A 363 1.16 18.71 -17.14
C GLU A 363 2.61 19.08 -16.77
N PRO A 364 2.88 19.53 -15.53
CA PRO A 364 4.25 19.67 -15.03
C PRO A 364 4.97 18.32 -15.00
N ALA A 365 6.28 18.30 -15.24
CA ALA A 365 7.02 17.04 -15.35
C ALA A 365 7.19 16.29 -14.02
N ASN A 366 7.22 17.03 -12.90
CA ASN A 366 7.32 16.51 -11.54
C ASN A 366 7.04 17.62 -10.52
N ASN A 367 6.97 17.26 -9.23
CA ASN A 367 6.77 18.23 -8.15
C ASN A 367 7.91 19.27 -8.04
N ALA A 368 9.14 18.94 -8.47
CA ALA A 368 10.26 19.87 -8.39
C ALA A 368 10.09 21.07 -9.36
N GLU A 369 9.43 20.87 -10.50
CA GLU A 369 9.13 21.94 -11.47
C GLU A 369 8.21 23.04 -10.89
N ILE A 370 7.35 22.67 -9.93
CA ILE A 370 6.34 23.55 -9.33
C ILE A 370 6.49 23.64 -7.81
N ARG A 371 7.70 23.39 -7.30
CA ARG A 371 7.99 23.25 -5.87
C ARG A 371 7.53 24.45 -5.06
N ASP A 372 7.90 25.65 -5.49
CA ASP A 372 7.61 26.87 -4.73
C ASP A 372 6.10 27.16 -4.70
N GLN A 373 5.41 26.88 -5.80
CA GLN A 373 3.96 27.00 -5.88
C GLN A 373 3.25 25.99 -4.97
N LEU A 374 3.70 24.72 -4.95
CA LEU A 374 3.14 23.72 -4.04
C LEU A 374 3.38 24.09 -2.57
N ILE A 375 4.57 24.60 -2.22
CA ILE A 375 4.86 25.06 -0.85
C ILE A 375 3.95 26.23 -0.46
N PHE A 376 3.78 27.21 -1.35
CA PHE A 376 2.89 28.35 -1.13
C PHE A 376 1.43 27.91 -0.94
N LEU A 377 0.91 27.10 -1.87
CA LEU A 377 -0.48 26.63 -1.82
C LEU A 377 -0.71 25.77 -0.58
N ARG A 378 0.18 24.83 -0.25
CA ARG A 378 0.08 23.99 0.97
C ARG A 378 -0.03 24.85 2.23
N ARG A 379 0.78 25.92 2.35
CA ARG A 379 0.73 26.83 3.50
C ARG A 379 -0.61 27.57 3.58
N ARG A 380 -1.08 28.14 2.46
CA ARG A 380 -2.36 28.87 2.42
C ARG A 380 -3.56 27.97 2.68
N PHE A 381 -3.58 26.79 2.10
CA PHE A 381 -4.63 25.79 2.32
C PHE A 381 -4.65 25.36 3.78
N ALA A 382 -3.50 25.03 4.37
CA ALA A 382 -3.41 24.68 5.79
C ALA A 382 -3.86 25.82 6.73
N GLN A 383 -3.54 27.07 6.38
CA GLN A 383 -3.97 28.26 7.13
C GLN A 383 -5.49 28.42 7.09
N ALA A 384 -6.10 28.27 5.91
CA ALA A 384 -7.53 28.39 5.70
C ALA A 384 -8.33 27.12 6.05
N GLY A 385 -7.69 26.03 6.48
CA GLY A 385 -8.40 24.78 6.79
C GLY A 385 -8.86 23.99 5.56
N LEU A 386 -8.25 24.19 4.41
CA LEU A 386 -8.50 23.40 3.21
C LEU A 386 -7.67 22.10 3.18
N PRO A 387 -8.14 21.06 2.47
CA PRO A 387 -7.40 19.83 2.25
C PRO A 387 -6.07 20.07 1.51
N THR A 388 -4.97 19.53 2.01
CA THR A 388 -3.62 19.83 1.49
C THR A 388 -3.00 18.72 0.64
N TRP A 389 -3.48 17.49 0.75
CA TRP A 389 -2.84 16.30 0.18
C TRP A 389 -2.68 16.37 -1.34
N GLN A 390 -3.66 16.93 -2.05
CA GLN A 390 -3.64 16.98 -3.53
C GLN A 390 -2.63 17.96 -4.11
N ILE A 391 -2.12 18.86 -3.27
CA ILE A 391 -1.13 19.87 -3.60
C ILE A 391 0.09 19.78 -2.67
N ASP A 392 0.21 18.71 -1.88
CA ASP A 392 1.33 18.54 -0.97
C ASP A 392 2.57 18.12 -1.76
N ILE A 393 3.68 18.81 -1.55
CA ILE A 393 4.96 18.45 -2.17
C ILE A 393 5.42 17.02 -1.80
N GLU A 394 4.99 16.51 -0.65
CA GLU A 394 5.26 15.14 -0.18
C GLU A 394 4.40 14.10 -0.94
N ASN A 395 3.30 14.50 -1.57
CA ASN A 395 2.52 13.62 -2.44
C ASN A 395 3.23 13.51 -3.79
N PRO A 396 3.79 12.34 -4.18
CA PRO A 396 4.57 12.19 -5.40
C PRO A 396 3.78 12.48 -6.69
N HIS A 397 2.45 12.49 -6.60
CA HIS A 397 1.54 12.77 -7.72
C HIS A 397 0.86 14.15 -7.62
N ALA A 398 1.30 15.05 -6.73
CA ALA A 398 0.70 16.39 -6.65
C ALA A 398 0.74 17.14 -7.99
N HIS A 399 1.86 17.05 -8.75
CA HIS A 399 1.98 17.66 -10.07
C HIS A 399 0.91 17.23 -11.08
N THR A 400 0.37 16.00 -10.98
CA THR A 400 -0.64 15.50 -11.92
C THR A 400 -2.01 16.17 -11.74
N ASN A 401 -2.21 16.86 -10.62
CA ASN A 401 -3.44 17.60 -10.31
C ASN A 401 -3.38 19.05 -10.82
N LEU A 402 -2.30 19.46 -11.49
CA LEU A 402 -2.13 20.80 -12.01
C LEU A 402 -1.81 20.77 -13.50
N ILE A 403 -2.31 21.78 -14.23
CA ILE A 403 -1.96 22.03 -15.62
C ILE A 403 -1.28 23.40 -15.71
N ARG A 404 -0.13 23.44 -16.37
CA ARG A 404 0.52 24.68 -16.77
C ARG A 404 -0.08 25.15 -18.08
N ARG A 405 -0.78 26.30 -18.01
CA ARG A 405 -1.38 26.96 -19.17
C ARG A 405 -0.32 27.53 -20.11
N PRO A 406 -0.68 27.86 -21.37
CA PRO A 406 0.23 28.50 -22.31
C PRO A 406 0.84 29.82 -21.82
N ASP A 407 0.13 30.54 -20.95
CA ASP A 407 0.60 31.79 -20.33
C ASP A 407 1.49 31.57 -19.08
N GLY A 408 1.91 30.33 -18.82
CA GLY A 408 2.83 29.96 -17.76
C GLY A 408 2.18 29.76 -16.38
N ARG A 409 0.94 30.23 -16.18
CA ARG A 409 0.19 30.09 -14.93
C ARG A 409 -0.29 28.65 -14.71
N LEU A 410 -0.42 28.25 -13.45
CA LEU A 410 -0.89 26.93 -13.06
C LEU A 410 -2.39 26.96 -12.75
N ARG A 411 -3.09 25.90 -13.13
CA ARG A 411 -4.49 25.66 -12.75
C ARG A 411 -4.62 24.29 -12.11
N ILE A 412 -5.28 24.21 -10.97
CA ILE A 412 -5.59 22.98 -10.25
C ILE A 412 -6.81 22.34 -10.89
N ILE A 413 -6.62 21.14 -11.44
CA ILE A 413 -7.63 20.35 -12.16
C ILE A 413 -8.13 19.15 -11.35
N ASP A 414 -7.69 19.00 -10.10
CA ASP A 414 -8.23 18.01 -9.15
C ASP A 414 -8.01 18.45 -7.70
N LEU A 415 -9.09 18.47 -6.92
CA LEU A 415 -9.06 18.71 -5.46
C LEU A 415 -9.88 17.65 -4.70
N GLU A 416 -10.43 16.65 -5.41
CA GLU A 416 -11.21 15.60 -4.75
C GLU A 416 -10.26 14.52 -4.21
N SER A 417 -10.14 14.43 -2.89
CA SER A 417 -9.34 13.38 -2.25
C SER A 417 -10.11 12.06 -2.23
N THR A 418 -9.60 11.09 -2.98
CA THR A 418 -10.17 9.74 -3.12
C THR A 418 -9.41 8.68 -2.34
N LEU A 419 -8.27 9.04 -1.75
CA LEU A 419 -7.34 8.12 -1.10
C LEU A 419 -7.01 8.59 0.31
N VAL A 420 -7.09 7.63 1.22
CA VAL A 420 -6.57 7.65 2.59
C VAL A 420 -5.04 7.73 2.50
N PRO A 421 -4.37 8.82 2.93
CA PRO A 421 -2.93 8.75 3.14
C PRO A 421 -2.62 7.73 4.24
N LEU A 422 -2.11 6.56 3.85
CA LEU A 422 -1.85 5.42 4.75
C LEU A 422 -0.83 5.73 5.86
N ILE A 423 -0.03 6.79 5.72
CA ILE A 423 1.04 7.17 6.64
C ILE A 423 1.02 8.69 6.81
N GLN A 424 0.59 9.17 7.99
CA GLN A 424 0.79 10.56 8.42
C GLN A 424 1.88 10.60 9.50
N PRO A 425 2.71 11.66 9.56
CA PRO A 425 3.69 11.83 10.63
C PRO A 425 3.02 11.74 12.01
N LEU A 426 3.61 10.95 12.93
CA LEU A 426 3.06 10.70 14.27
C LEU A 426 2.73 11.99 15.05
N ALA A 427 3.47 13.07 14.78
CA ALA A 427 3.26 14.39 15.37
C ALA A 427 1.88 15.03 15.08
N ARG A 428 1.16 14.60 14.04
CA ARG A 428 -0.16 15.18 13.68
C ARG A 428 -1.35 14.50 14.36
N TRP A 429 -1.18 13.32 14.95
CA TRP A 429 -2.26 12.52 15.54
C TRP A 429 -3.03 13.21 16.67
N PRO A 430 -2.40 13.92 17.63
CA PRO A 430 -3.12 14.55 18.74
C PRO A 430 -4.07 15.67 18.31
N GLN A 431 -3.77 16.34 17.20
CA GLN A 431 -4.64 17.37 16.63
C GLN A 431 -5.78 16.71 15.84
N MET A 432 -5.47 15.69 15.03
CA MET A 432 -6.46 14.97 14.24
C MET A 432 -7.54 14.27 15.08
N LEU A 433 -7.16 13.69 16.23
CA LEU A 433 -8.11 13.09 17.17
C LEU A 433 -9.01 14.14 17.83
N ARG A 434 -8.44 15.30 18.21
CA ARG A 434 -9.21 16.42 18.77
C ARG A 434 -10.22 16.98 17.76
N ASP A 435 -9.85 17.01 16.49
CA ASP A 435 -10.67 17.58 15.42
C ASP A 435 -11.68 16.55 14.83
N GLY A 436 -11.72 15.31 15.34
CA GLY A 436 -12.63 14.25 14.85
C GLY A 436 -12.31 13.76 13.43
N ARG A 437 -11.05 13.90 12.99
CA ARG A 437 -10.58 13.64 11.62
C ARG A 437 -10.03 12.23 11.40
N ALA A 438 -10.25 11.33 12.36
CA ALA A 438 -9.90 9.92 12.26
C ALA A 438 -11.18 9.08 11.99
N PRO A 439 -11.18 8.12 11.04
CA PRO A 439 -10.06 7.72 10.18
C PRO A 439 -9.88 8.60 8.92
N ILE A 440 -8.62 8.58 8.48
CA ILE A 440 -7.84 9.40 7.55
C ILE A 440 -8.53 9.78 6.20
N PHE A 441 -9.13 10.97 6.14
CA PHE A 441 -9.44 11.67 4.88
C PHE A 441 -8.99 13.14 4.97
N ASP A 442 -8.38 13.62 3.89
CA ASP A 442 -8.03 15.02 3.73
C ASP A 442 -9.31 15.81 3.40
N ASP A 443 -9.97 16.30 4.45
CA ASP A 443 -11.26 17.01 4.37
C ASP A 443 -11.17 18.43 4.97
N VAL A 444 -12.10 19.28 4.56
CA VAL A 444 -12.18 20.68 4.95
C VAL A 444 -12.41 20.82 6.46
N ASP A 445 -11.59 21.64 7.11
CA ASP A 445 -11.75 22.09 8.48
C ASP A 445 -12.72 23.26 8.50
N TYR A 446 -14.02 22.98 8.51
CA TYR A 446 -15.03 24.04 8.47
C TYR A 446 -14.95 24.98 9.67
N VAL A 447 -14.46 24.51 10.82
CA VAL A 447 -14.26 25.36 12.01
C VAL A 447 -13.12 26.35 11.75
N ARG A 448 -11.96 25.86 11.35
CA ARG A 448 -10.81 26.71 11.01
C ARG A 448 -11.08 27.59 9.81
N LEU A 449 -11.76 27.08 8.78
CA LEU A 449 -12.12 27.83 7.58
C LEU A 449 -13.01 29.01 7.94
N ARG A 450 -14.08 28.79 8.73
CA ARG A 450 -14.93 29.90 9.16
C ARG A 450 -14.19 30.89 10.06
N ALA A 451 -13.32 30.41 10.94
CA ALA A 451 -12.46 31.29 11.75
C ALA A 451 -11.51 32.14 10.88
N TYR A 452 -10.93 31.53 9.82
CA TYR A 452 -10.08 32.22 8.86
C TYR A 452 -10.86 33.28 8.07
N ILE A 453 -12.05 32.94 7.55
CA ILE A 453 -12.91 33.89 6.84
C ILE A 453 -13.33 35.06 7.74
N ALA A 454 -13.67 34.77 9.00
CA ALA A 454 -14.04 35.82 9.96
C ALA A 454 -12.86 36.74 10.28
N ALA A 455 -11.65 36.19 10.45
CA ALA A 455 -10.44 36.96 10.73
C ALA A 455 -10.02 37.85 9.55
N GLU A 456 -10.22 37.39 8.32
CA GLU A 456 -9.82 38.10 7.10
C GLU A 456 -11.00 38.82 6.41
N HIS A 457 -12.15 38.96 7.09
CA HIS A 457 -13.42 39.37 6.47
C HIS A 457 -13.31 40.67 5.67
N ASP A 458 -12.73 41.72 6.26
CA ASP A 458 -12.64 43.04 5.61
C ASP A 458 -11.71 43.01 4.39
N GLN A 459 -10.63 42.23 4.45
CA GLN A 459 -9.71 42.05 3.33
C GLN A 459 -10.35 41.22 2.21
N LEU A 460 -11.11 40.18 2.57
CA LEU A 460 -11.88 39.38 1.63
C LEU A 460 -12.97 40.21 0.96
N ALA A 461 -13.68 41.05 1.72
CA ALA A 461 -14.70 41.96 1.18
C ALA A 461 -14.08 42.96 0.19
N ALA A 462 -12.91 43.52 0.50
CA ALA A 462 -12.19 44.42 -0.39
C ALA A 462 -11.70 43.71 -1.68
N ALA A 463 -11.24 42.46 -1.58
CA ALA A 463 -10.64 41.73 -2.70
C ALA A 463 -11.67 41.01 -3.59
N LEU A 464 -12.75 40.49 -3.01
CA LEU A 464 -13.76 39.70 -3.71
C LEU A 464 -15.02 40.51 -4.07
N GLY A 465 -15.32 41.57 -3.31
CA GLY A 465 -16.53 42.36 -3.48
C GLY A 465 -17.78 41.46 -3.45
N PRO A 466 -18.62 41.46 -4.50
CA PRO A 466 -19.85 40.65 -4.54
C PRO A 466 -19.58 39.13 -4.51
N ASP A 467 -18.37 38.67 -4.84
CA ASP A 467 -18.02 37.25 -4.77
C ASP A 467 -17.78 36.76 -3.32
N LEU A 468 -17.79 37.64 -2.31
CA LEU A 468 -17.72 37.24 -0.90
C LEU A 468 -18.96 36.43 -0.49
N ASP A 469 -20.16 36.85 -0.89
CA ASP A 469 -21.40 36.12 -0.63
C ASP A 469 -21.38 34.74 -1.29
N ARG A 470 -20.80 34.67 -2.49
CA ARG A 470 -20.60 33.42 -3.23
C ARG A 470 -19.62 32.48 -2.51
N LEU A 471 -18.56 33.02 -1.91
CA LEU A 471 -17.63 32.25 -1.08
C LEU A 471 -18.33 31.67 0.15
N LEU A 472 -19.10 32.49 0.87
CA LEU A 472 -19.85 32.05 2.05
C LEU A 472 -20.88 30.97 1.69
N GLN A 473 -21.62 31.16 0.59
CA GLN A 473 -22.57 30.17 0.09
C GLN A 473 -21.86 28.86 -0.30
N ALA A 474 -20.70 28.92 -0.95
CA ALA A 474 -19.94 27.72 -1.30
C ALA A 474 -19.46 26.96 -0.05
N ILE A 475 -19.07 27.66 1.02
CA ILE A 475 -18.73 27.05 2.32
C ILE A 475 -19.93 26.33 2.93
N ASP A 476 -21.11 26.97 2.93
CA ASP A 476 -22.34 26.38 3.47
C ASP A 476 -22.78 25.14 2.68
N VAL A 477 -22.70 25.19 1.35
CA VAL A 477 -23.02 24.05 0.47
C VAL A 477 -22.02 22.91 0.69
N ALA A 478 -20.72 23.22 0.78
CA ALA A 478 -19.68 22.22 1.04
C ALA A 478 -19.93 21.49 2.36
N GLN A 479 -20.16 22.24 3.45
CA GLN A 479 -20.39 21.70 4.78
C GLN A 479 -21.67 20.87 4.84
N THR A 480 -22.79 21.41 4.34
CA THR A 480 -24.09 20.72 4.40
C THR A 480 -24.08 19.45 3.56
N SER A 481 -23.49 19.49 2.36
CA SER A 481 -23.37 18.31 1.50
C SER A 481 -22.43 17.26 2.09
N ALA A 482 -21.34 17.69 2.75
CA ALA A 482 -20.40 16.80 3.40
C ALA A 482 -21.06 16.08 4.58
N LEU A 483 -21.83 16.81 5.41
CA LEU A 483 -22.61 16.23 6.50
C LEU A 483 -23.65 15.23 5.98
N ALA A 484 -24.38 15.56 4.92
CA ALA A 484 -25.39 14.67 4.33
C ALA A 484 -24.80 13.39 3.73
N TRP A 485 -23.60 13.47 3.13
CA TRP A 485 -22.88 12.30 2.66
C TRP A 485 -22.39 11.43 3.82
N LYS A 486 -21.69 12.03 4.80
CA LYS A 486 -21.04 11.33 5.91
C LYS A 486 -22.03 10.72 6.91
N SER A 487 -23.14 11.39 7.20
CA SER A 487 -24.16 10.84 8.11
C SER A 487 -24.83 9.57 7.57
N ALA A 488 -24.74 9.34 6.26
CA ALA A 488 -25.21 8.13 5.63
C ALA A 488 -24.13 7.02 5.56
N GLU A 489 -22.95 7.22 6.16
CA GLU A 489 -21.92 6.20 6.34
C GLU A 489 -22.04 5.57 7.75
N PRO A 490 -21.91 4.25 7.90
CA PRO A 490 -21.88 3.62 9.22
C PRO A 490 -20.73 4.22 10.05
N ALA A 491 -21.04 4.71 11.26
CA ALA A 491 -20.00 5.16 12.18
C ALA A 491 -19.15 3.96 12.62
N ILE A 492 -17.82 4.16 12.71
CA ILE A 492 -16.88 3.23 13.37
C ILE A 492 -16.80 3.56 14.85
#